data_AF-A0A498NKJ8-F1
#
_entry.id   AF-A0A498NKJ8-F1
#
_cell.length_a   1.000
_cell.length_b   1.000
_cell.length_c   1.000
_cell.angle_alpha   90.00
_cell.angle_beta   90.00
_cell.angle_gamma   90.00
#
_symmetry.space_group_name_H-M   'P 1'
#
loop_
_entity.id
_entity.type
_entity.pdbx_description
1 polymer ?
#
loop_
_entity_poly.entity_id
_entity_poly.type
_entity_poly.pdbx_seq_one_letter_code
_entity_poly.pdbx_strand_id
1 'polypeptide(L)'
;MFTDMDYELEEDKLGIPTVPGTVILKKDSQNLIGISIGGGAQFCPCLYIVQVFDNTPAALDGTLAAGDEITGVNGKPVKGKTKVEVAKMIQAVQGEVVIQYNKLQADPKQGKSLDIDGLVKRLEELEKTAELYKGLMEHTKRLLRAFYELSQTHRAFGDVFSVIGVREPQAAASEAFVKFAEAHRNMEKFGIQLLKTIKPMLHDLNTYLHKAIPDTKLTIRKYLDVKFEYLSYCLKVKEMDDEEYSCIALGDPLYRVSTGNYEYRLILRCRQEARARFAKMRKDVLEKIELLDQKHVQDIVFQLQRFVSGMSRYYDDCYAVLKEADVFPIEVDLSRTMINYSGQKLLKATAYWDSTHKAVLLKEGVLDPQGDAYGYYNDTLSLTGWGVLEIRAGYGQTAEPDGVTMFLAGYLEGFLTAP
;
A
#
# COMPACT_ATOMS: atom_id res chain seq x y z
N MET A 1 2.02 -9.28 -77.00
CA MET A 1 0.58 -9.17 -77.29
C MET A 1 -0.16 -9.79 -76.11
N PHE A 2 -0.24 -9.05 -75.01
CA PHE A 2 -1.09 -9.35 -73.86
C PHE A 2 -2.02 -8.16 -73.77
N THR A 3 -3.12 -8.26 -74.50
CA THR A 3 -4.20 -7.27 -74.53
C THR A 3 -5.02 -7.43 -73.26
N ASP A 4 -4.88 -6.44 -72.38
CA ASP A 4 -5.92 -5.81 -71.58
C ASP A 4 -7.05 -6.73 -71.10
N MET A 5 -6.80 -7.34 -69.93
CA MET A 5 -7.84 -7.77 -69.03
C MET A 5 -8.46 -6.51 -68.40
N ASP A 6 -9.56 -6.04 -68.98
CA ASP A 6 -10.45 -5.05 -68.37
C ASP A 6 -10.95 -5.61 -67.03
N TYR A 7 -10.27 -5.25 -65.94
CA TYR A 7 -10.87 -5.32 -64.62
C TYR A 7 -11.87 -4.15 -64.55
N GLU A 8 -13.13 -4.42 -64.90
CA GLU A 8 -14.25 -3.59 -64.47
C GLU A 8 -14.25 -3.57 -62.94
N LEU A 9 -13.60 -2.55 -62.35
CA LEU A 9 -13.78 -2.21 -60.96
C LEU A 9 -15.26 -1.83 -60.80
N GLU A 10 -16.06 -2.71 -60.20
CA GLU A 10 -17.41 -2.37 -59.75
C GLU A 10 -17.29 -1.12 -58.86
N GLU A 11 -17.82 0.01 -59.35
CA GLU A 11 -17.98 1.22 -58.55
C GLU A 11 -18.77 0.86 -57.29
N ASP A 12 -18.15 1.02 -56.11
CA ASP A 12 -18.84 0.88 -54.84
C ASP A 12 -19.93 1.96 -54.72
N LYS A 13 -21.17 1.59 -55.04
CA LYS A 13 -22.37 2.45 -54.99
C LYS A 13 -22.93 2.60 -53.57
N LEU A 14 -22.26 2.10 -52.53
CA LEU A 14 -22.71 2.22 -51.15
C LEU A 14 -22.35 3.60 -50.57
N GLY A 15 -23.00 4.64 -51.12
CA GLY A 15 -23.06 5.93 -50.44
C GLY A 15 -23.77 5.78 -49.10
N ILE A 16 -23.05 5.99 -48.00
CA ILE A 16 -23.66 6.07 -46.66
C ILE A 16 -24.78 7.12 -46.69
N PRO A 17 -25.93 6.86 -46.05
CA PRO A 17 -27.00 7.86 -45.93
C PRO A 17 -26.45 9.12 -45.24
N THR A 18 -26.19 10.14 -46.04
CA THR A 18 -25.91 11.49 -45.56
C THR A 18 -27.23 12.20 -45.34
N VAL A 19 -27.32 12.98 -44.27
CA VAL A 19 -28.52 13.79 -44.03
C VAL A 19 -28.27 15.18 -44.60
N PRO A 20 -28.97 15.59 -45.67
CA PRO A 20 -28.84 16.94 -46.19
C PRO A 20 -29.36 17.94 -45.14
N GLY A 21 -28.66 19.05 -44.99
CA GLY A 21 -28.99 20.09 -44.02
C GLY A 21 -28.56 21.47 -44.52
N THR A 22 -29.05 22.49 -43.82
CA THR A 22 -28.68 23.89 -44.07
C THR A 22 -28.53 24.60 -42.73
N VAL A 23 -27.44 25.34 -42.56
CA VAL A 23 -27.16 26.13 -41.36
C VAL A 23 -26.87 27.57 -41.76
N ILE A 24 -27.33 28.52 -40.94
CA ILE A 24 -27.06 29.95 -41.09
C ILE A 24 -26.08 30.32 -39.99
N LEU A 25 -24.87 30.72 -40.36
CA LEU A 25 -23.83 31.10 -39.40
C LEU A 25 -23.58 32.61 -39.47
N LYS A 26 -23.72 33.27 -38.33
CA LYS A 26 -23.29 34.66 -38.16
C LYS A 26 -21.77 34.71 -38.02
N LYS A 27 -21.12 35.47 -38.89
CA LYS A 27 -19.66 35.57 -38.88
C LYS A 27 -19.13 36.35 -37.68
N ASP A 28 -17.88 36.06 -37.33
CA ASP A 28 -17.15 36.77 -36.29
C ASP A 28 -16.66 38.16 -36.75
N SER A 29 -15.98 38.88 -35.86
CA SER A 29 -15.41 40.21 -36.14
C SER A 29 -14.34 40.19 -37.24
N GLN A 30 -13.81 39.02 -37.61
CA GLN A 30 -12.84 38.82 -38.68
C GLN A 30 -13.50 38.35 -39.98
N ASN A 31 -14.84 38.35 -40.06
CA ASN A 31 -15.61 37.87 -41.21
C ASN A 31 -15.39 36.37 -41.50
N LEU A 32 -15.08 35.58 -40.46
CA LEU A 32 -14.85 34.13 -40.52
C LEU A 32 -15.99 33.36 -39.84
N ILE A 33 -16.16 32.10 -40.25
CA ILE A 33 -17.08 31.14 -39.59
C ILE A 33 -16.34 30.06 -38.80
N GLY A 34 -15.02 29.91 -38.99
CA GLY A 34 -14.18 28.99 -38.22
C GLY A 34 -14.15 27.53 -38.68
N ILE A 35 -14.14 27.28 -39.99
CA ILE A 35 -13.94 25.95 -40.56
C ILE A 35 -12.72 25.89 -41.48
N SER A 36 -12.10 24.72 -41.58
CA SER A 36 -11.10 24.38 -42.60
C SER A 36 -11.72 23.46 -43.66
N ILE A 37 -11.42 23.70 -44.94
CA ILE A 37 -12.02 23.00 -46.09
C ILE A 37 -10.95 22.13 -46.77
N GLY A 38 -11.29 20.87 -47.00
CA GLY A 38 -10.50 19.87 -47.70
C GLY A 38 -11.20 19.37 -48.97
N GLY A 39 -10.45 18.65 -49.81
CA GLY A 39 -10.93 18.16 -51.10
C GLY A 39 -11.06 19.24 -52.18
N GLY A 40 -12.04 19.07 -53.06
CA GLY A 40 -12.25 19.88 -54.26
C GLY A 40 -11.41 19.44 -55.47
N ALA A 41 -11.77 19.98 -56.64
CA ALA A 41 -11.10 19.68 -57.91
C ALA A 41 -9.59 20.01 -57.85
N GLN A 42 -8.69 19.30 -58.55
CA GLN A 42 -8.91 18.29 -59.60
C GLN A 42 -9.00 16.83 -59.11
N PHE A 43 -8.58 16.56 -57.88
CA PHE A 43 -8.35 15.18 -57.42
C PHE A 43 -9.50 14.61 -56.59
N CYS A 44 -10.30 15.45 -55.90
CA CYS A 44 -11.42 15.02 -55.06
C CYS A 44 -12.75 15.65 -55.52
N PRO A 45 -13.78 14.84 -55.85
CA PRO A 45 -15.05 15.36 -56.36
C PRO A 45 -15.90 16.06 -55.29
N CYS A 46 -15.58 15.84 -54.00
CA CYS A 46 -16.30 16.38 -52.85
C CYS A 46 -15.48 17.47 -52.13
N LEU A 47 -16.17 18.43 -51.55
CA LEU A 47 -15.61 19.41 -50.61
C LEU A 47 -16.10 19.06 -49.21
N TYR A 48 -15.21 19.00 -48.23
CA TYR A 48 -15.59 18.60 -46.88
C TYR A 48 -14.88 19.42 -45.82
N ILE A 49 -15.44 19.42 -44.61
CA ILE A 49 -14.88 20.11 -43.46
C ILE A 49 -13.76 19.23 -42.87
N VAL A 50 -12.54 19.75 -42.87
CA VAL A 50 -11.38 19.08 -42.24
C VAL A 50 -11.39 19.29 -40.74
N GLN A 51 -11.73 20.49 -40.32
CA GLN A 51 -11.72 20.89 -38.92
C GLN A 51 -12.71 22.03 -38.69
N VAL A 52 -13.37 22.00 -37.54
CA VAL A 52 -14.05 23.15 -36.94
C VAL A 52 -13.16 23.68 -35.81
N PHE A 53 -12.86 24.98 -35.81
CA PHE A 53 -11.95 25.59 -34.85
C PHE A 53 -12.70 25.96 -33.56
N ASP A 54 -12.11 25.66 -32.40
CA ASP A 54 -12.69 25.98 -31.09
C ASP A 54 -12.97 27.50 -30.97
N ASN A 55 -14.01 27.89 -30.23
CA ASN A 55 -14.41 29.29 -29.99
C ASN A 55 -14.77 30.11 -31.25
N THR A 56 -15.22 29.45 -32.32
CA THR A 56 -15.69 30.10 -33.56
C THR A 56 -17.20 29.97 -33.76
N PRO A 57 -17.84 30.76 -34.64
CA PRO A 57 -19.27 30.64 -34.89
C PRO A 57 -19.74 29.23 -35.23
N ALA A 58 -19.01 28.50 -36.08
CA ALA A 58 -19.34 27.11 -36.42
C ALA A 58 -19.22 26.15 -35.22
N ALA A 59 -18.24 26.36 -34.33
CA ALA A 59 -18.10 25.55 -33.12
C ALA A 59 -19.18 25.82 -32.07
N LEU A 60 -19.62 27.08 -31.94
CA LEU A 60 -20.65 27.49 -30.99
C LEU A 60 -22.04 27.03 -31.42
N ASP A 61 -22.34 27.11 -32.72
CA ASP A 61 -23.59 26.60 -33.30
C ASP A 61 -23.66 25.07 -33.21
N GLY A 62 -22.54 24.38 -33.48
CA GLY A 62 -22.43 22.93 -33.31
C GLY A 62 -23.08 22.10 -34.42
N THR A 63 -23.72 22.72 -35.42
CA THR A 63 -24.35 22.01 -36.53
C THR A 63 -23.33 21.41 -37.50
N LEU A 64 -22.18 22.06 -37.72
CA LEU A 64 -21.12 21.56 -38.60
C LEU A 64 -20.06 20.75 -37.83
N ALA A 65 -19.56 19.67 -38.43
CA ALA A 65 -18.52 18.81 -37.87
C ALA A 65 -17.48 18.41 -38.93
N ALA A 66 -16.29 17.95 -38.51
CA ALA A 66 -15.33 17.39 -39.44
C ALA A 66 -15.90 16.15 -40.13
N GLY A 67 -15.56 15.99 -41.41
CA GLY A 67 -16.10 14.96 -42.30
C GLY A 67 -17.41 15.33 -43.00
N ASP A 68 -18.11 16.40 -42.58
CA ASP A 68 -19.31 16.89 -43.27
C ASP A 68 -18.96 17.40 -44.65
N GLU A 69 -19.76 17.06 -45.66
CA GLU A 69 -19.58 17.54 -47.03
C GLU A 69 -20.29 18.88 -47.22
N ILE A 70 -19.62 19.84 -47.86
CA ILE A 70 -20.19 21.13 -48.24
C ILE A 70 -20.76 20.99 -49.65
N THR A 71 -22.07 21.14 -49.79
CA THR A 71 -22.79 21.00 -51.06
C THR A 71 -23.13 22.36 -51.69
N GLY A 72 -23.23 23.42 -50.88
CA GLY A 72 -23.50 24.77 -51.37
C GLY A 72 -23.19 25.90 -50.38
N VAL A 73 -23.06 27.12 -50.91
CA VAL A 73 -22.89 28.37 -50.15
C VAL A 73 -23.89 29.40 -50.67
N ASN A 74 -24.75 29.92 -49.80
CA ASN A 74 -25.83 30.88 -50.14
C ASN A 74 -26.68 30.45 -51.35
N GLY A 75 -27.08 29.17 -51.40
CA GLY A 75 -27.90 28.67 -52.52
C GLY A 75 -27.10 28.25 -53.75
N LYS A 76 -25.80 28.59 -53.84
CA LYS A 76 -24.96 28.27 -55.01
C LYS A 76 -24.24 26.93 -54.79
N PRO A 77 -24.37 25.96 -55.72
CA PRO A 77 -23.66 24.69 -55.60
C PRO A 77 -22.14 24.89 -55.68
N VAL A 78 -21.40 24.04 -54.96
CA VAL A 78 -19.93 24.08 -54.93
C VAL A 78 -19.25 22.87 -55.57
N LYS A 79 -20.03 21.92 -56.10
CA LYS A 79 -19.50 20.76 -56.84
C LYS A 79 -18.59 21.23 -58.00
N GLY A 80 -17.42 20.60 -58.14
CA GLY A 80 -16.44 20.93 -59.17
C GLY A 80 -15.55 22.15 -58.88
N LYS A 81 -15.71 22.81 -57.72
CA LYS A 81 -14.85 23.93 -57.31
C LYS A 81 -13.66 23.44 -56.49
N THR A 82 -12.60 24.24 -56.48
CA THR A 82 -11.45 24.08 -55.60
C THR A 82 -11.76 24.57 -54.19
N LYS A 83 -11.06 24.04 -53.18
CA LYS A 83 -11.16 24.53 -51.78
C LYS A 83 -10.95 26.04 -51.64
N VAL A 84 -10.08 26.63 -52.46
CA VAL A 84 -9.78 28.07 -52.46
C VAL A 84 -10.97 28.89 -52.97
N GLU A 85 -11.64 28.44 -54.02
CA GLU A 85 -12.82 29.13 -54.57
C GLU A 85 -13.99 29.12 -53.57
N VAL A 86 -14.22 28.00 -52.89
CA VAL A 86 -15.26 27.90 -51.87
C VAL A 86 -14.95 28.76 -50.66
N ALA A 87 -13.70 28.79 -50.21
CA ALA A 87 -13.25 29.71 -49.15
C ALA A 87 -13.52 31.18 -49.54
N LYS A 88 -13.20 31.57 -50.78
CA LYS A 88 -13.49 32.92 -51.31
C LYS A 88 -15.00 33.20 -51.38
N MET A 89 -15.82 32.23 -51.79
CA MET A 89 -17.27 32.36 -51.80
C MET A 89 -17.84 32.64 -50.41
N ILE A 90 -17.35 31.93 -49.39
CA ILE A 90 -17.77 32.15 -47.99
C ILE A 90 -17.29 33.53 -47.53
N GLN A 91 -16.04 33.90 -47.80
CA GLN A 91 -15.46 35.20 -47.40
C GLN A 91 -16.15 36.40 -48.05
N ALA A 92 -16.61 36.28 -49.29
CA ALA A 92 -17.29 37.36 -50.02
C ALA A 92 -18.66 37.76 -49.41
N VAL A 93 -19.27 36.88 -48.62
CA VAL A 93 -20.54 37.15 -47.93
C VAL A 93 -20.27 37.96 -46.66
N GLN A 94 -21.00 39.05 -46.43
CA GLN A 94 -20.91 39.86 -45.21
C GLN A 94 -22.06 39.53 -44.25
N GLY A 95 -21.78 39.49 -42.95
CA GLY A 95 -22.79 39.20 -41.93
C GLY A 95 -23.08 37.71 -41.77
N GLU A 96 -24.14 37.21 -42.41
CA GLU A 96 -24.60 35.82 -42.28
C GLU A 96 -24.34 35.02 -43.56
N VAL A 97 -23.83 33.80 -43.39
CA VAL A 97 -23.62 32.86 -44.50
C VAL A 97 -24.44 31.60 -44.30
N VAL A 98 -25.09 31.17 -45.37
CA VAL A 98 -25.86 29.94 -45.44
C VAL A 98 -24.97 28.85 -46.01
N ILE A 99 -24.74 27.79 -45.23
CA ILE A 99 -23.96 26.62 -45.65
C ILE A 99 -24.93 25.46 -45.84
N GLN A 100 -24.95 24.90 -47.05
CA GLN A 100 -25.65 23.66 -47.37
C GLN A 100 -24.65 22.51 -47.25
N TYR A 101 -25.02 21.49 -46.49
CA TYR A 101 -24.12 20.40 -46.15
C TYR A 101 -24.81 19.06 -46.17
N ASN A 102 -24.02 18.00 -46.33
CA ASN A 102 -24.41 16.62 -46.13
C ASN A 102 -23.77 16.13 -44.83
N LYS A 103 -24.61 15.91 -43.81
CA LYS A 103 -24.19 15.45 -42.50
C LYS A 103 -23.72 14.01 -42.63
N LEU A 104 -22.44 13.77 -42.36
CA LEU A 104 -22.00 12.42 -42.04
C LEU A 104 -22.71 12.03 -40.72
N GLN A 105 -23.12 10.79 -40.49
CA GLN A 105 -23.74 10.39 -39.21
C GLN A 105 -22.71 9.64 -38.33
N ALA A 106 -22.41 10.21 -37.16
CA ALA A 106 -21.58 9.72 -36.05
C ALA A 106 -21.37 10.89 -35.05
N ASP A 107 -21.40 10.62 -33.75
CA ASP A 107 -21.78 11.56 -32.68
C ASP A 107 -20.59 12.20 -31.90
N PRO A 108 -20.44 13.56 -31.83
CA PRO A 108 -19.23 14.26 -31.37
C PRO A 108 -19.35 15.10 -30.06
N LYS A 109 -18.27 15.26 -29.24
CA LYS A 109 -18.03 16.40 -28.26
C LYS A 109 -16.87 16.19 -27.25
N GLN A 110 -15.84 17.03 -26.98
CA GLN A 110 -14.81 17.84 -27.69
C GLN A 110 -13.56 17.93 -26.75
N GLY A 111 -12.31 18.12 -27.26
CA GLY A 111 -11.23 18.85 -26.52
C GLY A 111 -9.76 18.31 -26.53
N LYS A 112 -8.80 19.11 -26.03
CA LYS A 112 -7.33 19.05 -26.28
C LYS A 112 -6.47 18.20 -25.30
N SER A 113 -5.28 17.80 -25.76
CA SER A 113 -4.37 16.78 -25.20
C SER A 113 -3.54 17.12 -23.94
N LEU A 114 -3.56 16.22 -22.94
CA LEU A 114 -2.64 16.13 -21.80
C LEU A 114 -1.41 15.32 -22.22
N ASP A 115 -0.21 15.68 -21.73
CA ASP A 115 1.02 14.93 -22.02
C ASP A 115 1.06 13.54 -21.34
N ILE A 116 1.67 12.53 -21.96
CA ILE A 116 1.73 11.13 -21.45
C ILE A 116 2.63 11.07 -20.22
N ASP A 117 3.76 11.74 -20.26
CA ASP A 117 4.86 11.58 -19.29
C ASP A 117 4.48 12.06 -17.88
N GLY A 118 3.72 13.15 -17.80
CA GLY A 118 3.21 13.66 -16.52
C GLY A 118 2.26 12.67 -15.84
N LEU A 119 1.48 11.90 -16.61
CA LEU A 119 0.49 10.99 -16.06
C LEU A 119 1.11 9.66 -15.60
N VAL A 120 2.13 9.19 -16.34
CA VAL A 120 2.94 8.03 -15.94
C VAL A 120 3.64 8.31 -14.61
N LYS A 121 4.28 9.48 -14.48
CA LYS A 121 4.89 9.91 -13.22
C LYS A 121 3.88 9.94 -12.06
N ARG A 122 2.66 10.45 -12.30
CA ARG A 122 1.59 10.46 -11.29
C ARG A 122 1.14 9.07 -10.87
N LEU A 123 1.09 8.11 -11.79
CA LEU A 123 0.79 6.71 -11.48
C LEU A 123 1.87 6.07 -10.60
N GLU A 124 3.14 6.32 -10.90
CA GLU A 124 4.27 5.84 -10.09
C GLU A 124 4.24 6.45 -8.68
N GLU A 125 3.94 7.75 -8.55
CA GLU A 125 3.74 8.42 -7.26
C GLU A 125 2.59 7.76 -6.47
N LEU A 126 1.46 7.49 -7.12
CA LEU A 126 0.30 6.78 -6.55
C LEU A 126 0.68 5.38 -6.03
N GLU A 127 1.54 4.66 -6.74
CA GLU A 127 2.03 3.34 -6.32
C GLU A 127 2.94 3.40 -5.11
N LYS A 128 3.88 4.34 -5.09
CA LYS A 128 4.73 4.57 -3.91
C LYS A 128 3.90 4.90 -2.68
N THR A 129 2.88 5.75 -2.84
CA THR A 129 1.95 6.10 -1.76
C THR A 129 1.15 4.89 -1.29
N ALA A 130 0.70 4.02 -2.20
CA ALA A 130 -0.01 2.79 -1.83
C ALA A 130 0.84 1.86 -0.96
N GLU A 131 2.11 1.64 -1.33
CA GLU A 131 3.03 0.81 -0.54
C GLU A 131 3.33 1.43 0.83
N LEU A 132 3.46 2.76 0.91
CA LEU A 132 3.60 3.46 2.19
C LEU A 132 2.40 3.21 3.11
N TYR A 133 1.17 3.30 2.59
CA TYR A 133 -0.05 3.03 3.38
C TYR A 133 -0.15 1.58 3.83
N LYS A 134 0.25 0.65 2.96
CA LYS A 134 0.29 -0.78 3.29
C LYS A 134 1.26 -1.04 4.44
N GLY A 135 2.47 -0.48 4.36
CA GLY A 135 3.46 -0.55 5.43
C GLY A 135 2.94 0.05 6.73
N LEU A 136 2.35 1.25 6.68
CA LEU A 136 1.76 1.91 7.85
C LEU A 136 0.69 1.03 8.51
N MET A 137 -0.23 0.47 7.72
CA MET A 137 -1.29 -0.41 8.23
C MET A 137 -0.72 -1.68 8.88
N GLU A 138 0.30 -2.31 8.29
CA GLU A 138 0.94 -3.49 8.87
C GLU A 138 1.64 -3.17 10.19
N HIS A 139 2.38 -2.06 10.25
CA HIS A 139 3.06 -1.63 11.47
C HIS A 139 2.06 -1.26 12.57
N THR A 140 0.99 -0.53 12.26
CA THR A 140 -0.08 -0.21 13.22
C THR A 140 -0.75 -1.49 13.75
N LYS A 141 -1.00 -2.49 12.92
CA LYS A 141 -1.55 -3.79 13.37
C LYS A 141 -0.62 -4.51 14.35
N ARG A 142 0.68 -4.57 14.03
CA ARG A 142 1.69 -5.20 14.90
C ARG A 142 1.81 -4.46 16.24
N LEU A 143 1.81 -3.12 16.19
CA LEU A 143 1.86 -2.28 17.38
C LEU A 143 0.64 -2.49 18.28
N LEU A 144 -0.58 -2.48 17.72
CA LEU A 144 -1.81 -2.73 18.48
C LEU A 144 -1.81 -4.11 19.13
N ARG A 145 -1.29 -5.13 18.44
CA ARG A 145 -1.13 -6.46 19.03
C ARG A 145 -0.15 -6.45 20.20
N ALA A 146 1.00 -5.81 20.05
CA ALA A 146 1.99 -5.69 21.12
C ALA A 146 1.42 -4.94 22.33
N PHE A 147 0.66 -3.86 22.13
CA PHE A 147 -0.01 -3.14 23.21
C PHE A 147 -1.10 -3.97 23.90
N TYR A 148 -1.83 -4.80 23.14
CA TYR A 148 -2.79 -5.73 23.72
C TYR A 148 -2.09 -6.76 24.61
N GLU A 149 -1.02 -7.38 24.13
CA GLU A 149 -0.21 -8.33 24.90
C GLU A 149 0.40 -7.67 26.15
N LEU A 150 0.93 -6.44 26.03
CA LEU A 150 1.42 -5.65 27.17
C LEU A 150 0.31 -5.38 28.20
N SER A 151 -0.91 -5.06 27.75
CA SER A 151 -2.06 -4.84 28.63
C SER A 151 -2.43 -6.11 29.40
N GLN A 152 -2.37 -7.28 28.76
CA GLN A 152 -2.57 -8.57 29.45
C GLN A 152 -1.48 -8.82 30.51
N THR A 153 -0.23 -8.48 30.21
CA THR A 153 0.88 -8.58 31.17
C THR A 153 0.67 -7.66 32.38
N HIS A 154 0.22 -6.42 32.17
CA HIS A 154 -0.13 -5.52 33.27
C HIS A 154 -1.25 -6.10 34.16
N ARG A 155 -2.29 -6.69 33.57
CA ARG A 155 -3.31 -7.40 34.36
C ARG A 155 -2.71 -8.52 35.20
N ALA A 156 -1.86 -9.35 34.61
CA ALA A 156 -1.20 -10.44 35.33
C ALA A 156 -0.34 -9.94 36.50
N PHE A 157 0.44 -8.86 36.30
CA PHE A 157 1.17 -8.21 37.39
C PHE A 157 0.23 -7.71 38.49
N GLY A 158 -0.87 -7.07 38.11
CA GLY A 158 -1.89 -6.62 39.05
C GLY A 158 -2.44 -7.75 39.92
N ASP A 159 -2.73 -8.90 39.32
CA ASP A 159 -3.24 -10.06 40.03
C ASP A 159 -2.19 -10.69 40.95
N VAL A 160 -0.93 -10.82 40.50
CA VAL A 160 0.17 -11.35 41.30
C VAL A 160 0.49 -10.46 42.49
N PHE A 161 0.65 -9.15 42.29
CA PHE A 161 0.93 -8.21 43.38
C PHE A 161 -0.22 -8.15 44.39
N SER A 162 -1.47 -8.27 43.93
CA SER A 162 -2.63 -8.34 44.83
C SER A 162 -2.56 -9.57 45.75
N VAL A 163 -2.12 -10.72 45.23
CA VAL A 163 -1.95 -11.95 46.03
C VAL A 163 -0.79 -11.82 47.01
N ILE A 164 0.33 -11.23 46.59
CA ILE A 164 1.48 -10.98 47.47
C ILE A 164 1.08 -10.04 48.60
N GLY A 165 0.45 -8.91 48.28
CA GLY A 165 0.03 -7.91 49.27
C GLY A 165 -0.86 -8.50 50.37
N VAL A 166 -1.85 -9.34 50.02
CA VAL A 166 -2.74 -9.98 51.02
C VAL A 166 -2.01 -10.98 51.92
N ARG A 167 -0.91 -11.58 51.45
CA ARG A 167 -0.15 -12.60 52.20
C ARG A 167 1.04 -12.02 52.96
N GLU A 168 1.40 -10.77 52.69
CA GLU A 168 2.58 -10.12 53.26
C GLU A 168 2.34 -9.75 54.73
N PRO A 169 3.10 -10.29 55.69
CA PRO A 169 2.89 -10.01 57.11
C PRO A 169 3.21 -8.57 57.50
N GLN A 170 4.13 -7.92 56.80
CA GLN A 170 4.51 -6.54 57.09
C GLN A 170 3.50 -5.56 56.46
N ALA A 171 2.79 -4.81 57.31
CA ALA A 171 1.71 -3.93 56.87
C ALA A 171 2.14 -2.90 55.80
N ALA A 172 3.34 -2.31 55.93
CA ALA A 172 3.87 -1.35 54.97
C ALA A 172 4.14 -1.98 53.59
N ALA A 173 4.72 -3.19 53.57
CA ALA A 173 4.97 -3.92 52.32
C ALA A 173 3.66 -4.44 51.70
N SER A 174 2.71 -4.91 52.52
CA SER A 174 1.36 -5.25 52.08
C SER A 174 0.68 -4.09 51.37
N GLU A 175 0.68 -2.89 51.97
CA GLU A 175 0.10 -1.69 51.36
C GLU A 175 0.80 -1.32 50.03
N ALA A 176 2.13 -1.45 49.98
CA ALA A 176 2.91 -1.23 48.77
C ALA A 176 2.48 -2.14 47.62
N PHE A 177 2.42 -3.45 47.87
CA PHE A 177 2.00 -4.42 46.86
C PHE A 177 0.57 -4.20 46.41
N VAL A 178 -0.35 -3.79 47.30
CA VAL A 178 -1.73 -3.45 46.91
C VAL A 178 -1.76 -2.21 46.01
N LYS A 179 -0.99 -1.16 46.32
CA LYS A 179 -0.89 0.03 45.46
C LYS A 179 -0.31 -0.30 44.09
N PHE A 180 0.77 -1.10 44.02
CA PHE A 180 1.32 -1.57 42.74
C PHE A 180 0.34 -2.45 41.96
N ALA A 181 -0.42 -3.29 42.66
CA ALA A 181 -1.44 -4.13 42.04
C ALA A 181 -2.53 -3.29 41.35
N GLU A 182 -3.04 -2.28 42.05
CA GLU A 182 -4.04 -1.36 41.51
C GLU A 182 -3.48 -0.52 40.36
N ALA A 183 -2.23 -0.04 40.48
CA ALA A 183 -1.56 0.70 39.43
C ALA A 183 -1.51 -0.10 38.12
N HIS A 184 -1.05 -1.35 38.19
CA HIS A 184 -0.99 -2.23 37.02
C HIS A 184 -2.36 -2.60 36.45
N ARG A 185 -3.39 -2.77 37.29
CA ARG A 185 -4.77 -2.95 36.82
C ARG A 185 -5.30 -1.72 36.08
N ASN A 186 -4.93 -0.52 36.53
CA ASN A 186 -5.32 0.72 35.83
C ASN A 186 -4.55 0.89 34.51
N MET A 187 -3.26 0.55 34.46
CA MET A 187 -2.48 0.52 33.21
C MET A 187 -3.11 -0.40 32.15
N GLU A 188 -3.65 -1.56 32.54
CA GLU A 188 -4.41 -2.42 31.62
C GLU A 188 -5.64 -1.69 31.06
N LYS A 189 -6.46 -1.06 31.90
CA LYS A 189 -7.64 -0.31 31.45
C LYS A 189 -7.27 0.80 30.46
N PHE A 190 -6.21 1.56 30.75
CA PHE A 190 -5.69 2.61 29.86
C PHE A 190 -5.22 2.02 28.53
N GLY A 191 -4.52 0.88 28.57
CA GLY A 191 -4.10 0.15 27.37
C GLY A 191 -5.29 -0.28 26.51
N ILE A 192 -6.36 -0.83 27.10
CA ILE A 192 -7.58 -1.17 26.38
C ILE A 192 -8.26 0.07 25.76
N GLN A 193 -8.27 1.20 26.47
CA GLN A 193 -8.81 2.46 25.95
C GLN A 193 -7.98 3.03 24.79
N LEU A 194 -6.66 2.94 24.86
CA LEU A 194 -5.75 3.27 23.77
C LEU A 194 -6.06 2.43 22.52
N LEU A 195 -6.21 1.11 22.69
CA LEU A 195 -6.56 0.20 21.59
C LEU A 195 -7.89 0.57 20.95
N LYS A 196 -8.93 0.87 21.74
CA LYS A 196 -10.23 1.35 21.22
C LYS A 196 -10.10 2.66 20.46
N THR A 197 -9.20 3.53 20.90
CA THR A 197 -8.95 4.82 20.27
C THR A 197 -8.22 4.68 18.95
N ILE A 198 -7.19 3.84 18.86
CA ILE A 198 -6.36 3.71 17.64
C ILE A 198 -6.96 2.73 16.63
N LYS A 199 -7.68 1.68 17.06
CA LYS A 199 -8.22 0.64 16.16
C LYS A 199 -8.99 1.17 14.93
N PRO A 200 -9.83 2.23 15.02
CA PRO A 200 -10.53 2.77 13.86
C PRO A 200 -9.60 3.32 12.76
N MET A 201 -8.38 3.75 13.10
CA MET A 201 -7.36 4.14 12.11
C MET A 201 -7.12 3.06 11.06
N LEU A 202 -7.13 1.79 11.46
CA LEU A 202 -6.95 0.68 10.53
C LEU A 202 -8.08 0.64 9.49
N HIS A 203 -9.31 0.98 9.86
CA HIS A 203 -10.43 1.00 8.93
C HIS A 203 -10.28 2.12 7.90
N ASP A 204 -9.87 3.30 8.36
CA ASP A 204 -9.71 4.49 7.52
C ASP A 204 -8.55 4.31 6.53
N LEU A 205 -7.38 3.87 7.01
CA LEU A 205 -6.23 3.54 6.15
C LEU A 205 -6.58 2.44 5.14
N ASN A 206 -7.33 1.41 5.56
CA ASN A 206 -7.77 0.33 4.69
C ASN A 206 -8.74 0.82 3.61
N THR A 207 -9.61 1.77 3.94
CA THR A 207 -10.52 2.40 2.97
C THR A 207 -9.77 3.21 1.92
N TYR A 208 -8.76 3.97 2.31
CA TYR A 208 -7.90 4.69 1.37
C TYR A 208 -7.16 3.72 0.43
N LEU A 209 -6.52 2.69 0.99
CA LEU A 209 -5.72 1.72 0.24
C LEU A 209 -6.54 0.84 -0.71
N HIS A 210 -7.70 0.34 -0.26
CA HIS A 210 -8.47 -0.66 -1.00
C HIS A 210 -9.68 -0.11 -1.75
N LYS A 211 -10.07 1.16 -1.54
CA LYS A 211 -11.17 1.78 -2.29
C LYS A 211 -10.73 3.02 -3.06
N ALA A 212 -10.08 3.98 -2.40
CA ALA A 212 -9.75 5.27 -3.04
C ALA A 212 -8.65 5.12 -4.10
N ILE A 213 -7.51 4.49 -3.78
CA ILE A 213 -6.41 4.29 -4.74
C ILE A 213 -6.87 3.46 -5.96
N PRO A 214 -7.56 2.30 -5.80
CA PRO A 214 -8.01 1.51 -6.94
C PRO A 214 -9.00 2.24 -7.85
N ASP A 215 -9.91 3.05 -7.29
CA ASP A 215 -10.86 3.85 -8.08
C ASP A 215 -10.14 4.91 -8.93
N THR A 216 -9.16 5.61 -8.35
CA THR A 216 -8.33 6.57 -9.10
C THR A 216 -7.50 5.86 -10.18
N LYS A 217 -6.87 4.72 -9.85
CA LYS A 217 -6.13 3.90 -10.84
C LYS A 217 -7.04 3.45 -11.98
N LEU A 218 -8.27 3.02 -11.70
CA LEU A 218 -9.24 2.62 -12.73
C LEU A 218 -9.58 3.78 -13.66
N THR A 219 -9.77 4.98 -13.10
CA THR A 219 -10.06 6.19 -13.90
C THR A 219 -8.89 6.56 -14.80
N ILE A 220 -7.66 6.47 -14.27
CA ILE A 220 -6.45 6.69 -15.06
C ILE A 220 -6.31 5.65 -16.19
N ARG A 221 -6.59 4.37 -15.94
CA ARG A 221 -6.58 3.34 -16.99
C ARG A 221 -7.57 3.66 -18.11
N LYS A 222 -8.82 4.01 -17.76
CA LYS A 222 -9.84 4.43 -18.74
C LYS A 222 -9.37 5.63 -19.57
N TYR A 223 -8.66 6.58 -18.95
CA TYR A 223 -8.06 7.69 -19.67
C TYR A 223 -6.98 7.26 -20.67
N LEU A 224 -6.12 6.31 -20.30
CA LEU A 224 -5.10 5.78 -21.19
C LEU A 224 -5.72 5.07 -22.40
N ASP A 225 -6.79 4.30 -22.20
CA ASP A 225 -7.51 3.63 -23.30
C ASP A 225 -8.08 4.65 -24.29
N VAL A 226 -8.77 5.68 -23.78
CA VAL A 226 -9.34 6.76 -24.60
C VAL A 226 -8.25 7.58 -25.29
N LYS A 227 -7.10 7.77 -24.64
CA LYS A 227 -5.94 8.44 -25.24
C LYS A 227 -5.35 7.61 -26.38
N PHE A 228 -5.18 6.32 -26.18
CA PHE A 228 -4.67 5.40 -27.20
C PHE A 228 -5.57 5.40 -28.43
N GLU A 229 -6.89 5.34 -28.22
CA GLU A 229 -7.90 5.46 -29.28
C GLU A 229 -7.76 6.80 -30.05
N TYR A 230 -7.62 7.93 -29.35
CA TYR A 230 -7.41 9.22 -30.03
C TYR A 230 -6.11 9.27 -30.83
N LEU A 231 -5.02 8.74 -30.29
CA LEU A 231 -3.71 8.72 -30.94
C LEU A 231 -3.69 7.78 -32.15
N SER A 232 -4.38 6.64 -32.11
CA SER A 232 -4.47 5.73 -33.25
C SER A 232 -5.18 6.40 -34.44
N TYR A 233 -6.25 7.16 -34.19
CA TYR A 233 -6.88 7.96 -35.26
C TYR A 233 -5.97 9.09 -35.76
N CYS A 234 -5.19 9.74 -34.88
CA CYS A 234 -4.21 10.74 -35.33
C CYS A 234 -3.16 10.14 -36.26
N LEU A 235 -2.65 8.96 -35.90
CA LEU A 235 -1.68 8.23 -36.72
C LEU A 235 -2.29 7.84 -38.07
N LYS A 236 -3.50 7.28 -38.08
CA LYS A 236 -4.20 6.88 -39.31
C LYS A 236 -4.44 8.07 -40.24
N VAL A 237 -4.83 9.24 -39.74
CA VAL A 237 -4.95 10.45 -40.58
C VAL A 237 -3.61 10.81 -41.20
N LYS A 238 -2.53 10.77 -40.42
CA LYS A 238 -1.19 11.08 -40.93
C LYS A 238 -0.74 10.09 -42.02
N GLU A 239 -0.96 8.79 -41.80
CA GLU A 239 -0.67 7.75 -42.81
C GLU A 239 -1.42 8.02 -44.12
N MET A 240 -2.69 8.43 -44.04
CA MET A 240 -3.49 8.79 -45.21
C MET A 240 -3.01 10.10 -45.86
N ASP A 241 -2.60 11.10 -45.09
CA ASP A 241 -2.03 12.33 -45.65
C ASP A 241 -0.71 12.05 -46.38
N ASP A 242 0.15 11.19 -45.80
CA ASP A 242 1.45 10.80 -46.39
C ASP A 242 1.27 9.96 -47.67
N GLU A 243 0.28 9.04 -47.69
CA GLU A 243 -0.10 8.29 -48.89
C GLU A 243 -0.60 9.20 -50.01
N GLU A 244 -1.51 10.14 -49.70
CA GLU A 244 -2.06 11.09 -50.67
C GLU A 244 -0.95 11.96 -51.27
N TYR A 245 -0.03 12.45 -50.43
CA TYR A 245 1.13 13.21 -50.89
C TYR A 245 2.02 12.40 -51.85
N SER A 246 2.25 11.12 -51.52
CA SER A 246 3.11 10.23 -52.31
C SER A 246 2.51 9.94 -53.70
N CYS A 247 1.21 9.68 -53.78
CA CYS A 247 0.54 9.44 -55.07
C CYS A 247 0.44 10.72 -55.92
N ILE A 248 0.21 11.88 -55.30
CA ILE A 248 0.27 13.18 -56.00
C ILE A 248 1.66 13.41 -56.60
N ALA A 249 2.74 13.09 -55.87
CA ALA A 249 4.11 13.26 -56.35
C ALA A 249 4.44 12.33 -57.53
N LEU A 250 3.83 11.14 -57.59
CA LEU A 250 4.00 10.17 -58.68
C LEU A 250 3.06 10.42 -59.88
N GLY A 251 2.04 11.27 -59.72
CA GLY A 251 1.02 11.50 -60.73
C GLY A 251 -0.03 10.38 -60.82
N ASP A 252 -0.07 9.50 -59.83
CA ASP A 252 -0.97 8.35 -59.79
C ASP A 252 -2.31 8.74 -59.15
N PRO A 253 -3.46 8.45 -59.80
CA PRO A 253 -4.76 8.72 -59.23
C PRO A 253 -5.06 7.77 -58.06
N LEU A 254 -5.41 8.33 -56.91
CA LEU A 254 -5.74 7.55 -55.71
C LEU A 254 -7.24 7.21 -55.70
N TYR A 255 -7.59 5.91 -55.69
CA TYR A 255 -8.98 5.42 -55.78
C TYR A 255 -9.90 5.97 -54.67
N ARG A 256 -9.41 6.10 -53.44
CA ARG A 256 -10.22 6.69 -52.36
C ARG A 256 -10.59 8.15 -52.63
N VAL A 257 -9.74 8.89 -53.35
CA VAL A 257 -9.99 10.31 -53.66
C VAL A 257 -11.00 10.42 -54.82
N SER A 258 -10.96 9.52 -55.80
CA SER A 258 -11.95 9.49 -56.90
C SER A 258 -13.38 9.17 -56.41
N THR A 259 -13.51 8.47 -55.29
CA THR A 259 -14.79 8.14 -54.62
C THR A 259 -15.21 9.16 -53.55
N GLY A 260 -14.64 10.37 -53.56
CA GLY A 260 -15.03 11.45 -52.63
C GLY A 260 -14.34 11.39 -51.26
N ASN A 261 -13.28 10.60 -51.13
CA ASN A 261 -12.43 10.45 -49.94
C ASN A 261 -13.21 10.05 -48.67
N TYR A 262 -14.16 9.12 -48.84
CA TYR A 262 -15.07 8.71 -47.77
C TYR A 262 -14.33 8.16 -46.54
N GLU A 263 -13.40 7.23 -46.72
CA GLU A 263 -12.64 6.63 -45.61
C GLU A 263 -11.91 7.70 -44.80
N TYR A 264 -11.29 8.68 -45.47
CA TYR A 264 -10.60 9.78 -44.81
C TYR A 264 -11.56 10.65 -43.99
N ARG A 265 -12.75 10.96 -44.54
CA ARG A 265 -13.80 11.72 -43.85
C ARG A 265 -14.32 10.99 -42.62
N LEU A 266 -14.48 9.67 -42.70
CA LEU A 266 -14.86 8.83 -41.56
C LEU A 266 -13.79 8.88 -40.47
N ILE A 267 -12.52 8.65 -40.82
CA ILE A 267 -11.41 8.69 -39.87
C ILE A 267 -11.26 10.08 -39.23
N LEU A 268 -11.41 11.16 -40.00
CA LEU A 268 -11.41 12.54 -39.47
C LEU A 268 -12.49 12.74 -38.41
N ARG A 269 -13.68 12.17 -38.64
CA ARG A 269 -14.76 12.25 -37.68
C ARG A 269 -14.48 11.40 -36.43
N CYS A 270 -14.08 10.14 -36.60
CA CYS A 270 -13.71 9.29 -35.46
C CYS A 270 -12.60 9.93 -34.61
N ARG A 271 -11.61 10.58 -35.25
CA ARG A 271 -10.59 11.38 -34.57
C ARG A 271 -11.19 12.52 -33.75
N GLN A 272 -12.17 13.25 -34.31
CA GLN A 272 -12.85 14.34 -33.61
C GLN A 272 -13.62 13.84 -32.39
N GLU A 273 -14.28 12.68 -32.49
CA GLU A 273 -15.03 12.03 -31.40
C GLU A 273 -14.13 11.44 -30.31
N ALA A 274 -13.00 10.85 -30.70
CA ALA A 274 -12.01 10.35 -29.76
C ALA A 274 -11.31 11.50 -29.03
N ARG A 275 -10.94 12.58 -29.74
CA ARG A 275 -10.42 13.85 -29.16
C ARG A 275 -11.37 14.35 -28.06
N ALA A 276 -12.65 14.25 -28.37
CA ALA A 276 -13.77 14.60 -27.56
C ALA A 276 -13.84 13.87 -26.21
N ARG A 277 -13.91 12.54 -26.28
CA ARG A 277 -13.86 11.67 -25.08
C ARG A 277 -12.57 11.88 -24.29
N PHE A 278 -11.45 12.03 -24.98
CA PHE A 278 -10.13 12.20 -24.40
C PHE A 278 -10.02 13.46 -23.54
N ALA A 279 -10.53 14.60 -24.00
CA ALA A 279 -10.49 15.83 -23.22
C ALA A 279 -11.35 15.79 -21.97
N LYS A 280 -12.55 15.21 -22.09
CA LYS A 280 -13.44 15.02 -20.95
C LYS A 280 -12.77 14.15 -19.89
N MET A 281 -12.27 12.99 -20.30
CA MET A 281 -11.59 12.07 -19.38
C MET A 281 -10.30 12.66 -18.79
N ARG A 282 -9.57 13.50 -19.55
CA ARG A 282 -8.45 14.30 -19.03
C ARG A 282 -8.87 15.15 -17.84
N LYS A 283 -9.99 15.87 -17.96
CA LYS A 283 -10.51 16.73 -16.88
C LYS A 283 -10.90 15.87 -15.68
N ASP A 284 -11.67 14.81 -15.91
CA ASP A 284 -12.13 13.88 -14.86
C ASP A 284 -10.95 13.25 -14.08
N VAL A 285 -9.87 12.87 -14.77
CA VAL A 285 -8.67 12.32 -14.12
C VAL A 285 -7.93 13.37 -13.30
N LEU A 286 -7.75 14.59 -13.81
CA LEU A 286 -7.06 15.65 -13.06
C LEU A 286 -7.82 16.00 -11.77
N GLU A 287 -9.13 16.16 -11.86
CA GLU A 287 -9.98 16.42 -10.70
C GLU A 287 -9.93 15.25 -9.71
N LYS A 288 -9.98 14.00 -10.17
CA LYS A 288 -9.87 12.83 -9.27
C LYS A 288 -8.50 12.72 -8.58
N ILE A 289 -7.42 13.02 -9.29
CA ILE A 289 -6.07 13.01 -8.69
C ILE A 289 -5.98 14.08 -7.60
N GLU A 290 -6.49 15.28 -7.88
CA GLU A 290 -6.50 16.38 -6.90
C GLU A 290 -7.35 16.06 -5.67
N LEU A 291 -8.56 15.51 -5.87
CA LEU A 291 -9.43 15.07 -4.79
C LEU A 291 -8.79 13.97 -3.94
N LEU A 292 -8.09 13.03 -4.58
CA LEU A 292 -7.36 11.98 -3.87
C LEU A 292 -6.23 12.56 -3.03
N ASP A 293 -5.47 13.52 -3.56
CA ASP A 293 -4.36 14.17 -2.85
C ASP A 293 -4.84 15.00 -1.65
N GLN A 294 -5.94 15.75 -1.82
CA GLN A 294 -6.58 16.46 -0.72
C GLN A 294 -7.04 15.50 0.39
N LYS A 295 -7.68 14.40 0.00
CA LYS A 295 -8.11 13.37 0.95
C LYS A 295 -6.93 12.71 1.65
N HIS A 296 -5.86 12.39 0.91
CA HIS A 296 -4.63 11.81 1.43
C HIS A 296 -4.03 12.66 2.56
N VAL A 297 -3.86 13.96 2.32
CA VAL A 297 -3.27 14.88 3.29
C VAL A 297 -4.15 14.98 4.54
N GLN A 298 -5.47 15.16 4.36
CA GLN A 298 -6.41 15.26 5.47
C GLN A 298 -6.44 13.98 6.32
N ASP A 299 -6.55 12.82 5.66
CA ASP A 299 -6.62 11.53 6.34
C ASP A 299 -5.33 11.27 7.13
N ILE A 300 -4.14 11.48 6.56
CA ILE A 300 -2.86 11.26 7.28
C ILE A 300 -2.75 12.17 8.50
N VAL A 301 -3.01 13.46 8.34
CA VAL A 301 -2.87 14.42 9.45
C VAL A 301 -3.79 14.03 10.60
N PHE A 302 -5.04 13.73 10.30
CA PHE A 302 -6.01 13.32 11.31
C PHE A 302 -5.61 12.02 12.01
N GLN A 303 -5.19 11.01 11.26
CA GLN A 303 -4.78 9.73 11.83
C GLN A 303 -3.51 9.88 12.69
N LEU A 304 -2.48 10.57 12.21
CA LEU A 304 -1.25 10.80 12.97
C LEU A 304 -1.52 11.57 14.27
N GLN A 305 -2.35 12.62 14.21
CA GLN A 305 -2.74 13.37 15.39
C GLN A 305 -3.47 12.49 16.40
N ARG A 306 -4.40 11.64 15.94
CA ARG A 306 -5.12 10.68 16.77
C ARG A 306 -4.18 9.67 17.42
N PHE A 307 -3.18 9.18 16.69
CA PHE A 307 -2.17 8.28 17.20
C PHE A 307 -1.33 8.92 18.30
N VAL A 308 -0.70 10.05 18.00
CA VAL A 308 0.20 10.75 18.94
C VAL A 308 -0.56 11.18 20.19
N SER A 309 -1.76 11.73 20.02
CA SER A 309 -2.61 12.15 21.16
C SER A 309 -3.05 10.97 22.00
N GLY A 310 -3.39 9.84 21.37
CA GLY A 310 -3.75 8.61 22.09
C GLY A 310 -2.57 8.07 22.91
N MET A 311 -1.39 7.98 22.30
CA MET A 311 -0.17 7.51 22.96
C MET A 311 0.26 8.43 24.10
N SER A 312 0.24 9.76 23.90
CA SER A 312 0.57 10.73 24.96
C SER A 312 -0.33 10.53 26.16
N ARG A 313 -1.66 10.52 25.96
CA ARG A 313 -2.62 10.31 27.05
C ARG A 313 -2.38 8.99 27.79
N TYR A 314 -2.13 7.90 27.07
CA TYR A 314 -1.81 6.62 27.71
C TYR A 314 -0.60 6.73 28.64
N TYR A 315 0.50 7.35 28.19
CA TYR A 315 1.70 7.49 29.01
C TYR A 315 1.53 8.49 30.15
N ASP A 316 0.81 9.58 29.93
CA ASP A 316 0.47 10.57 30.97
C ASP A 316 -0.38 9.93 32.08
N ASP A 317 -1.39 9.13 31.71
CA ASP A 317 -2.24 8.39 32.64
C ASP A 317 -1.44 7.32 33.41
N CYS A 318 -0.55 6.59 32.73
CA CYS A 318 0.35 5.63 33.39
C CYS A 318 1.30 6.32 34.37
N TYR A 319 1.87 7.46 33.98
CA TYR A 319 2.77 8.24 34.84
C TYR A 319 2.04 8.76 36.07
N ALA A 320 0.81 9.28 35.92
CA ALA A 320 0.03 9.79 37.03
C ALA A 320 -0.20 8.72 38.12
N VAL A 321 -0.59 7.50 37.70
CA VAL A 321 -0.85 6.39 38.62
C VAL A 321 0.45 5.84 39.25
N LEU A 322 1.54 5.78 38.49
CA LEU A 322 2.83 5.33 39.02
C LEU A 322 3.49 6.36 39.95
N LYS A 323 3.28 7.65 39.71
CA LYS A 323 3.79 8.73 40.56
C LYS A 323 3.18 8.71 41.96
N GLU A 324 1.90 8.35 42.08
CA GLU A 324 1.22 8.20 43.37
C GLU A 324 1.66 6.92 44.11
N ALA A 325 2.25 5.95 43.39
CA ALA A 325 2.82 4.73 43.95
C ALA A 325 4.29 4.91 44.39
N ASP A 326 4.60 6.00 45.12
CA ASP A 326 5.90 6.19 45.76
C ASP A 326 5.98 5.34 47.03
N VAL A 327 6.43 4.09 46.90
CA VAL A 327 6.42 3.12 48.01
C VAL A 327 7.81 2.55 48.33
N PHE A 328 8.87 3.27 47.95
CA PHE A 328 10.23 2.92 48.31
C PHE A 328 10.73 3.70 49.54
N PRO A 329 11.50 3.06 50.44
CA PRO A 329 11.93 1.67 50.42
C PRO A 329 10.85 0.69 50.89
N ILE A 330 10.66 -0.42 50.16
CA ILE A 330 9.89 -1.57 50.65
C ILE A 330 10.82 -2.35 51.57
N GLU A 331 10.70 -2.13 52.87
CA GLU A 331 11.31 -3.04 53.84
C GLU A 331 10.59 -4.39 53.75
N VAL A 332 11.28 -5.41 53.24
CA VAL A 332 10.80 -6.79 53.20
C VAL A 332 11.63 -7.55 54.22
N ASP A 333 10.99 -8.06 55.26
CA ASP A 333 11.64 -8.92 56.26
C ASP A 333 11.97 -10.30 55.66
N LEU A 334 13.09 -10.37 54.96
CA LEU A 334 13.64 -11.60 54.39
C LEU A 334 13.98 -12.64 55.46
N SER A 335 14.03 -12.30 56.75
CA SER A 335 14.39 -13.25 57.81
C SER A 335 13.35 -14.36 58.00
N ARG A 336 12.09 -14.12 57.61
CA ARG A 336 11.02 -15.14 57.64
C ARG A 336 10.95 -15.99 56.36
N THR A 337 11.48 -15.49 55.24
CA THR A 337 11.49 -16.14 53.92
C THR A 337 12.81 -16.82 53.60
N MET A 338 13.90 -16.44 54.28
CA MET A 338 15.11 -17.26 54.31
C MET A 338 14.77 -18.55 55.03
N ILE A 339 14.70 -19.62 54.23
CA ILE A 339 14.70 -21.00 54.71
C ILE A 339 15.77 -21.08 55.80
N ASN A 340 15.34 -21.32 57.04
CA ASN A 340 16.25 -21.58 58.15
C ASN A 340 17.10 -22.81 57.79
N TYR A 341 18.29 -22.59 57.22
CA TYR A 341 19.31 -23.62 56.99
C TYR A 341 19.84 -24.21 58.32
N SER A 342 19.39 -23.71 59.47
CA SER A 342 19.79 -24.13 60.81
C SER A 342 19.27 -25.52 61.23
N GLY A 343 18.48 -26.20 60.39
CA GLY A 343 18.01 -27.58 60.61
C GLY A 343 18.76 -28.66 59.81
N GLN A 344 19.95 -28.38 59.27
CA GLN A 344 20.73 -29.32 58.46
C GLN A 344 21.23 -30.53 59.28
N LYS A 345 20.81 -31.74 58.89
CA LYS A 345 21.38 -33.00 59.40
C LYS A 345 22.68 -33.30 58.63
N LEU A 346 23.74 -32.55 58.93
CA LEU A 346 25.05 -32.77 58.32
C LEU A 346 25.71 -34.00 58.98
N LEU A 347 25.62 -35.15 58.31
CA LEU A 347 26.25 -36.39 58.77
C LEU A 347 27.73 -36.35 58.40
N LYS A 348 28.61 -36.64 59.36
CA LYS A 348 30.07 -36.61 59.20
C LYS A 348 30.63 -37.90 59.77
N ALA A 349 31.66 -38.46 59.15
CA ALA A 349 32.36 -39.60 59.71
C ALA A 349 33.82 -39.67 59.23
N THR A 350 34.65 -40.33 60.04
CA THR A 350 36.04 -40.67 59.70
C THR A 350 36.27 -42.15 59.97
N ALA A 351 36.91 -42.84 59.02
CA ALA A 351 37.29 -44.23 59.11
C ALA A 351 38.81 -44.38 59.22
N TYR A 352 39.24 -45.28 60.10
CA TYR A 352 40.63 -45.70 60.26
C TYR A 352 40.74 -47.20 60.01
N TRP A 353 41.84 -47.63 59.42
CA TRP A 353 42.13 -49.02 59.15
C TRP A 353 42.91 -49.66 60.30
N ASP A 354 42.36 -50.71 60.88
CA ASP A 354 43.12 -51.58 61.79
C ASP A 354 43.69 -52.76 61.01
N SER A 355 44.98 -52.67 60.67
CA SER A 355 45.70 -53.72 59.94
C SER A 355 45.89 -55.02 60.75
N THR A 356 45.81 -54.96 62.08
CA THR A 356 45.99 -56.12 62.97
C THR A 356 44.73 -56.99 62.98
N HIS A 357 43.55 -56.35 63.05
CA HIS A 357 42.26 -57.05 63.08
C HIS A 357 41.55 -57.07 61.72
N LYS A 358 42.12 -56.45 60.69
CA LYS A 358 41.53 -56.23 59.36
C LYS A 358 40.11 -55.66 59.45
N ALA A 359 39.95 -54.63 60.28
CA ALA A 359 38.66 -54.03 60.61
C ALA A 359 38.68 -52.51 60.42
N VAL A 360 37.50 -51.92 60.22
CA VAL A 360 37.32 -50.47 60.13
C VAL A 360 36.93 -49.91 61.49
N LEU A 361 37.69 -48.95 61.99
CA LEU A 361 37.37 -48.17 63.18
C LEU A 361 36.71 -46.86 62.73
N LEU A 362 35.43 -46.69 63.04
CA LEU A 362 34.64 -45.54 62.61
C LEU A 362 34.46 -44.52 63.76
N LYS A 363 34.66 -43.24 63.46
CA LYS A 363 34.29 -42.12 64.33
C LYS A 363 33.17 -41.31 63.68
N GLU A 364 31.98 -41.40 64.26
CA GLU A 364 30.80 -40.66 63.81
C GLU A 364 30.84 -39.20 64.31
N GLY A 365 30.30 -38.29 63.51
CA GLY A 365 30.22 -36.86 63.80
C GLY A 365 31.53 -36.07 63.65
N VAL A 366 32.64 -36.75 63.36
CA VAL A 366 33.98 -36.15 63.33
C VAL A 366 34.57 -36.22 61.92
N LEU A 367 35.12 -35.09 61.45
CA LEU A 367 35.99 -35.03 60.28
C LEU A 367 37.43 -34.87 60.79
N ASP A 368 38.18 -35.95 60.82
CA ASP A 368 39.60 -35.93 61.16
C ASP A 368 40.43 -36.11 59.87
N PRO A 369 41.12 -35.05 59.40
CA PRO A 369 41.96 -35.12 58.20
C PRO A 369 43.12 -36.10 58.30
N GLN A 370 43.46 -36.57 59.51
CA GLN A 370 44.51 -37.56 59.74
C GLN A 370 44.00 -39.00 59.67
N GLY A 371 42.69 -39.21 59.45
CA GLY A 371 42.11 -40.52 59.22
C GLY A 371 42.38 -41.05 57.81
N ASP A 372 42.33 -42.36 57.66
CA ASP A 372 42.61 -43.05 56.39
C ASP A 372 41.55 -42.75 55.33
N ALA A 373 40.30 -42.51 55.76
CA ALA A 373 39.28 -41.86 54.96
C ALA A 373 38.34 -41.01 55.84
N TYR A 374 37.83 -39.89 55.32
CA TYR A 374 36.85 -39.04 55.99
C TYR A 374 35.90 -38.40 55.00
N GLY A 375 34.69 -38.08 55.43
CA GLY A 375 33.69 -37.50 54.55
C GLY A 375 32.43 -37.03 55.26
N TYR A 376 31.59 -36.32 54.51
CA TYR A 376 30.30 -35.86 54.99
C TYR A 376 29.22 -36.04 53.94
N TYR A 377 27.99 -36.21 54.42
CA TYR A 377 26.79 -36.18 53.61
C TYR A 377 25.88 -35.06 54.08
N ASN A 378 25.60 -34.15 53.14
CA ASN A 378 24.64 -33.07 53.32
C ASN A 378 23.33 -33.46 52.63
N ASP A 379 22.41 -34.02 53.40
CA ASP A 379 21.09 -34.40 52.91
C ASP A 379 20.24 -33.14 52.68
N THR A 380 20.16 -32.73 51.42
CA THR A 380 19.29 -31.65 50.95
C THR A 380 18.25 -32.17 49.97
N LEU A 381 18.05 -33.49 49.88
CA LEU A 381 17.21 -34.13 48.87
C LEU A 381 15.77 -33.61 48.90
N SER A 382 15.22 -33.37 50.10
CA SER A 382 13.86 -32.84 50.30
C SER A 382 13.71 -31.34 50.00
N LEU A 383 14.82 -30.60 49.90
CA LEU A 383 14.85 -29.14 49.73
C LEU A 383 15.27 -28.73 48.31
N THR A 384 16.38 -29.27 47.82
CA THR A 384 16.98 -28.92 46.53
C THR A 384 16.72 -29.97 45.46
N GLY A 385 16.28 -31.19 45.83
CA GLY A 385 16.14 -32.31 44.92
C GLY A 385 17.43 -33.11 44.70
N TRP A 386 18.53 -32.77 45.37
CA TRP A 386 19.80 -33.51 45.35
C TRP A 386 20.50 -33.44 46.72
N GLY A 387 21.36 -34.40 47.03
CA GLY A 387 22.26 -34.37 48.19
C GLY A 387 23.72 -34.19 47.76
N VAL A 388 24.58 -33.76 48.69
CA VAL A 388 26.03 -33.64 48.42
C VAL A 388 26.79 -34.60 49.33
N LEU A 389 27.52 -35.55 48.72
CA LEU A 389 28.44 -36.47 49.38
C LEU A 389 29.88 -36.09 49.01
N GLU A 390 30.73 -35.86 50.00
CA GLU A 390 32.16 -35.66 49.78
C GLU A 390 32.95 -36.67 50.63
N ILE A 391 33.84 -37.42 49.98
CA ILE A 391 34.71 -38.42 50.63
C ILE A 391 36.14 -38.18 50.16
N ARG A 392 37.06 -38.23 51.12
CA ARG A 392 38.50 -38.14 50.91
C ARG A 392 39.15 -39.36 51.55
N ALA A 393 39.93 -40.12 50.78
CA ALA A 393 40.61 -41.32 51.24
C ALA A 393 42.08 -41.30 50.80
N GLY A 394 42.95 -41.94 51.58
CA GLY A 394 44.40 -42.01 51.31
C GLY A 394 45.21 -40.86 51.92
N TYR A 395 44.66 -40.19 52.94
CA TYR A 395 45.29 -39.05 53.63
C TYR A 395 45.71 -39.38 55.08
N GLY A 396 45.58 -40.65 55.49
CA GLY A 396 45.89 -41.10 56.83
C GLY A 396 47.37 -41.04 57.18
N GLN A 397 47.69 -41.18 58.48
CA GLN A 397 49.08 -41.20 58.95
C GLN A 397 49.90 -42.38 58.40
N THR A 398 49.24 -43.48 58.02
CA THR A 398 49.84 -44.65 57.40
C THR A 398 49.39 -44.76 55.95
N ALA A 399 50.34 -44.90 55.03
CA ALA A 399 50.04 -45.11 53.62
C ALA A 399 49.50 -46.54 53.42
N GLU A 400 48.20 -46.65 53.18
CA GLU A 400 47.54 -47.93 52.92
C GLU A 400 47.55 -48.28 51.42
N PRO A 401 47.56 -49.57 51.06
CA PRO A 401 47.45 -50.00 49.67
C PRO A 401 46.15 -49.50 49.01
N ASP A 402 46.18 -49.25 47.70
CA ASP A 402 45.03 -48.76 46.93
C ASP A 402 43.73 -49.55 47.19
N GLY A 403 43.84 -50.88 47.34
CA GLY A 403 42.69 -51.74 47.64
C GLY A 403 42.03 -51.46 49.00
N VAL A 404 42.82 -51.12 50.01
CA VAL A 404 42.32 -50.73 51.35
C VAL A 404 41.75 -49.31 51.29
N THR A 405 42.44 -48.39 50.62
CA THR A 405 41.97 -47.00 50.44
C THR A 405 40.61 -46.94 49.72
N MET A 406 40.43 -47.70 48.63
CA MET A 406 39.15 -47.80 47.93
C MET A 406 38.07 -48.47 48.80
N PHE A 407 38.43 -49.50 49.56
CA PHE A 407 37.51 -50.17 50.48
C PHE A 407 37.00 -49.20 51.57
N LEU A 408 37.88 -48.41 52.17
CA LEU A 408 37.50 -47.42 53.19
C LEU A 408 36.64 -46.29 52.62
N ALA A 409 36.93 -45.83 51.40
CA ALA A 409 36.10 -44.85 50.71
C ALA A 409 34.67 -45.39 50.48
N GLY A 410 34.55 -46.62 49.99
CA GLY A 410 33.25 -47.28 49.78
C GLY A 410 32.53 -47.60 51.10
N TYR A 411 33.26 -47.94 52.16
CA TYR A 411 32.70 -48.16 53.49
C TYR A 411 32.08 -46.87 54.05
N LEU A 412 32.77 -45.73 53.91
CA LEU A 412 32.23 -44.43 54.32
C LEU A 412 31.08 -43.94 53.46
N GLU A 413 31.11 -44.20 52.15
CA GLU A 413 29.98 -43.93 51.25
C GLU A 413 28.74 -44.70 51.72
N GLY A 414 28.88 -46.00 51.96
CA GLY A 414 27.79 -46.83 52.47
C GLY A 414 27.27 -46.34 53.83
N PHE A 415 28.17 -46.01 54.76
CA PHE A 415 27.78 -45.51 56.09
C PHE A 415 27.06 -44.16 56.04
N LEU A 416 27.54 -43.21 55.23
CA LEU A 416 26.97 -41.85 55.18
C LEU A 416 25.68 -41.76 54.36
N THR A 417 25.43 -42.71 53.46
CA THR A 417 24.26 -42.72 52.57
C THR A 417 23.20 -43.76 52.93
N ALA A 418 23.47 -44.69 53.85
CA ALA A 418 22.48 -45.61 54.39
C ALA A 418 21.75 -44.95 55.58
N PRO A 419 20.46 -44.55 55.44
CA PRO A 419 19.69 -43.90 56.51
C PRO A 419 19.32 -44.83 57.67
#